data_AF-A0A1M5QF16-F1
#
_entry.id   AF-A0A1M5QF16-F1
#
_cell.length_a   1.000
_cell.length_b   1.000
_cell.length_c   1.000
_cell.angle_alpha   90.00
_cell.angle_beta   90.00
_cell.angle_gamma   90.00
#
_symmetry.space_group_name_H-M   'P 1'
#
loop_
_entity.id
_entity.type
_entity.pdbx_description
1 polymer ?
#
loop_
_entity_poly.entity_id
_entity_poly.type
_entity_poly.pdbx_seq_one_letter_code
_entity_poly.pdbx_strand_id
1 'polypeptide(L)'
;MQEKGFIGDEEILEILGVPATVIGSREWKELENRGFSIGEDKLLEEILDKKVWSNAEIIWVIKKLIYHYGKKDELLLKAPKERLFMNMLGILRAFFILFDSVNPELDDNIRSYISAKLTDATWGINANTRNYLTKMKE
;
A
#
# COMPACT_ATOMS: atom_id res chain seq x y z
N MET A 1 -27.86 32.51 -8.85
CA MET A 1 -27.08 32.19 -10.06
C MET A 1 -26.13 31.08 -9.66
N GLN A 2 -26.33 29.88 -10.21
CA GLN A 2 -25.75 28.61 -9.73
C GLN A 2 -24.22 28.65 -9.77
N GLU A 3 -23.59 28.22 -8.68
CA GLU A 3 -22.18 27.85 -8.64
C GLU A 3 -21.95 26.75 -9.67
N LYS A 4 -21.05 26.99 -10.64
CA LYS A 4 -20.62 25.96 -11.57
C LYS A 4 -19.90 24.89 -10.76
N GLY A 5 -20.56 23.76 -10.53
CA GLY A 5 -19.94 22.55 -10.01
C GLY A 5 -18.81 22.16 -10.94
N PHE A 6 -17.58 22.18 -10.43
CA PHE A 6 -16.40 21.72 -11.14
C PHE A 6 -16.49 20.19 -11.18
N ILE A 7 -16.69 19.61 -12.36
CA ILE A 7 -16.70 18.15 -12.56
C ILE A 7 -15.28 17.66 -12.26
N GLY A 8 -15.15 16.70 -11.33
CA GLY A 8 -13.84 16.16 -10.95
C GLY A 8 -13.24 15.32 -12.07
N ASP A 9 -11.90 15.23 -12.14
CA ASP A 9 -11.19 14.41 -13.15
C ASP A 9 -11.69 12.94 -13.16
N GLU A 10 -12.12 12.42 -12.02
CA GLU A 10 -12.71 11.09 -11.86
C GLU A 10 -14.05 10.93 -12.58
N GLU A 11 -14.96 11.90 -12.43
CA GLU A 11 -16.26 11.92 -13.13
C GLU A 11 -16.05 12.03 -14.65
N ILE A 12 -15.03 12.77 -15.10
CA ILE A 12 -14.70 12.87 -16.52
C ILE A 12 -14.24 11.51 -17.08
N LEU A 13 -13.41 10.77 -16.35
CA LEU A 13 -12.93 9.45 -16.78
C LEU A 13 -14.06 8.41 -16.82
N GLU A 14 -14.95 8.42 -15.82
CA GLU A 14 -16.14 7.56 -15.83
C GLU A 14 -17.10 7.89 -16.99
N ILE A 15 -17.35 9.18 -17.24
CA ILE A 15 -18.15 9.64 -18.39
C ILE A 15 -17.54 9.18 -19.72
N LEU A 16 -16.20 9.09 -19.79
CA LEU A 16 -15.46 8.62 -20.97
C LEU A 16 -15.35 7.09 -21.06
N GLY A 17 -15.97 6.34 -20.14
CA GLY A 17 -15.92 4.87 -20.12
C GLY A 17 -14.54 4.30 -19.77
N VAL A 18 -13.66 5.12 -19.19
CA VAL A 18 -12.36 4.68 -18.65
C VAL A 18 -12.59 4.23 -17.21
N PRO A 19 -12.26 2.97 -16.84
CA PRO A 19 -12.42 2.51 -15.47
C PRO A 19 -11.62 3.40 -14.52
N ALA A 20 -12.30 4.01 -13.55
CA ALA A 20 -11.65 4.80 -12.51
C ALA A 20 -10.73 3.90 -11.69
N THR A 21 -9.42 4.20 -11.66
CA THR A 21 -8.45 3.45 -10.88
C THR A 21 -8.20 4.13 -9.54
N VAL A 22 -7.84 3.34 -8.51
CA VAL A 22 -7.41 3.87 -7.21
C VAL A 22 -6.24 4.86 -7.37
N ILE A 23 -5.32 4.62 -8.30
CA ILE A 23 -4.21 5.54 -8.58
C ILE A 23 -4.78 6.81 -9.25
N GLY A 24 -4.41 7.96 -8.70
CA GLY A 24 -4.89 9.26 -9.19
C GLY A 24 -6.23 9.69 -8.59
N SER A 25 -6.87 8.83 -7.79
CA SER A 25 -8.08 9.21 -7.06
C SER A 25 -7.80 10.31 -6.03
N ARG A 26 -8.84 10.98 -5.54
CA ARG A 26 -8.74 11.99 -4.48
C ARG A 26 -8.07 11.41 -3.24
N GLU A 27 -8.52 10.23 -2.80
CA GLU A 27 -7.97 9.55 -1.62
C GLU A 27 -6.47 9.21 -1.81
N TRP A 28 -6.09 8.79 -3.01
CA TRP A 28 -4.69 8.54 -3.35
C TRP A 28 -3.86 9.82 -3.30
N LYS A 29 -4.33 10.92 -3.91
CA LYS A 29 -3.65 12.22 -3.88
C LYS A 29 -3.50 12.74 -2.46
N GLU A 30 -4.52 12.56 -1.62
CA GLU A 30 -4.46 12.89 -0.19
C GLU A 30 -3.39 12.08 0.54
N LEU A 31 -3.29 10.77 0.30
CA LEU A 31 -2.22 9.93 0.87
C LEU A 31 -0.83 10.37 0.42
N GLU A 32 -0.65 10.71 -0.86
CA GLU A 32 0.65 11.20 -1.35
C GLU A 32 1.02 12.52 -0.68
N ASN A 33 0.11 13.49 -0.63
CA ASN A 33 0.32 14.76 0.06
C ASN A 33 0.64 14.57 1.55
N ARG A 34 -0.05 13.65 2.22
CA ARG A 34 0.26 13.29 3.61
C ARG A 34 1.66 12.72 3.72
N GLY A 35 2.04 11.76 2.88
CA GLY A 35 3.38 11.18 2.84
C GLY A 35 4.49 12.22 2.65
N PHE A 36 4.28 13.21 1.78
CA PHE A 36 5.19 14.35 1.62
C PHE A 36 5.29 15.22 2.88
N SER A 37 4.18 15.41 3.60
CA SER A 37 4.13 16.30 4.77
C SER A 37 4.70 15.69 6.05
N ILE A 38 4.41 14.41 6.33
CA ILE A 38 4.79 13.76 7.60
C ILE A 38 5.94 12.76 7.46
N GLY A 39 6.36 12.47 6.23
CA GLY A 39 7.33 11.42 5.90
C GLY A 39 6.67 10.07 5.64
N GLU A 40 7.21 9.33 4.68
CA GLU A 40 6.64 8.07 4.22
C GLU A 40 6.68 6.97 5.29
N ASP A 41 7.74 6.94 6.10
CA ASP A 41 7.88 5.96 7.19
C ASP A 41 6.80 6.16 8.26
N LYS A 42 6.51 7.40 8.63
CA LYS A 42 5.48 7.73 9.61
C LYS A 42 4.08 7.43 9.08
N LEU A 43 3.83 7.74 7.80
CA LEU A 43 2.56 7.37 7.16
C LEU A 43 2.37 5.85 7.14
N LEU A 44 3.43 5.08 6.84
CA LEU A 44 3.38 3.63 6.90
C LEU A 44 3.00 3.15 8.30
N GLU A 45 3.63 3.66 9.36
CA GLU A 45 3.29 3.32 10.74
C GLU A 45 1.82 3.61 11.07
N GLU A 46 1.30 4.79 10.71
CA GLU A 46 -0.09 5.15 10.93
C GLU A 46 -1.08 4.23 10.19
N ILE A 47 -0.72 3.76 8.98
CA ILE A 47 -1.54 2.79 8.25
C ILE A 47 -1.50 1.42 8.95
N LEU A 48 -0.31 0.97 9.38
CA LEU A 48 -0.14 -0.31 10.05
C LEU A 48 -0.89 -0.41 11.39
N ASP A 49 -1.13 0.72 12.07
CA ASP A 49 -1.93 0.78 13.29
C ASP A 49 -3.44 0.58 13.06
N LYS A 50 -3.90 0.65 11.80
CA LYS A 50 -5.32 0.44 11.44
C LYS A 50 -5.63 -1.04 11.29
N LYS A 51 -6.82 -1.43 11.74
CA LYS A 51 -7.35 -2.80 11.55
C LYS A 51 -7.75 -3.10 10.10
N VAL A 52 -8.30 -2.11 9.40
CA VAL A 52 -8.78 -2.23 8.02
C VAL A 52 -8.34 -0.99 7.27
N TRP A 53 -7.75 -1.20 6.10
CA TRP A 53 -7.24 -0.14 5.24
C TRP A 53 -8.23 0.21 4.14
N SER A 54 -8.14 1.43 3.63
CA SER A 54 -8.81 1.80 2.38
C SER A 54 -8.12 1.19 1.16
N ASN A 55 -8.79 1.22 0.01
CA ASN A 55 -8.20 0.72 -1.23
C ASN A 55 -6.96 1.54 -1.60
N ALA A 56 -7.01 2.86 -1.40
CA ALA A 56 -5.84 3.73 -1.62
C ALA A 56 -4.67 3.36 -0.70
N GLU A 57 -4.93 3.09 0.58
CA GLU A 57 -3.91 2.65 1.53
C GLU A 57 -3.31 1.29 1.17
N ILE A 58 -4.14 0.32 0.77
CA ILE A 58 -3.69 -1.00 0.31
C ILE A 58 -2.73 -0.86 -0.87
N ILE A 59 -3.13 -0.12 -1.92
CA ILE A 59 -2.29 0.09 -3.11
C ILE A 59 -1.02 0.87 -2.75
N TRP A 60 -1.12 1.83 -1.82
CA TRP A 60 0.02 2.61 -1.37
C TRP A 60 1.04 1.76 -0.62
N VAL A 61 0.60 0.87 0.28
CA VAL A 61 1.47 -0.07 1.00
C VAL A 61 2.11 -1.06 0.03
N ILE A 62 1.37 -1.56 -0.97
CA ILE A 62 1.93 -2.42 -2.02
C ILE A 62 3.04 -1.70 -2.79
N LYS A 63 2.83 -0.43 -3.18
CA LYS A 63 3.87 0.41 -3.82
C LYS A 63 5.13 0.48 -2.95
N LYS A 64 5.01 0.61 -1.63
CA LYS A 64 6.15 0.59 -0.70
C LYS A 64 6.84 -0.75 -0.62
N LEU A 65 6.08 -1.83 -0.49
CA LEU A 65 6.62 -3.19 -0.46
C LEU A 65 7.42 -3.49 -1.72
N ILE A 66 6.89 -3.17 -2.89
CA ILE A 66 7.58 -3.35 -4.17
C ILE A 66 8.85 -2.50 -4.24
N TYR A 67 8.79 -1.23 -3.81
CA TYR A 67 9.97 -0.36 -3.79
C TYR A 67 11.09 -0.92 -2.90
N HIS A 68 10.77 -1.31 -1.67
CA HIS A 68 11.77 -1.77 -0.71
C HIS A 68 12.31 -3.15 -1.05
N TYR A 69 11.46 -4.12 -1.39
CA TYR A 69 11.91 -5.48 -1.75
C TYR A 69 12.51 -5.57 -3.15
N GLY A 70 12.17 -4.63 -4.05
CA GLY A 70 12.81 -4.50 -5.36
C GLY A 70 14.18 -3.82 -5.31
N LYS A 71 14.49 -3.11 -4.21
CA LYS A 71 15.80 -2.48 -4.00
C LYS A 71 16.81 -3.52 -3.53
N LYS A 72 18.05 -3.42 -4.04
CA LYS A 72 19.22 -4.12 -3.48
C LYS A 72 19.62 -3.48 -2.14
N ASP A 73 18.77 -3.64 -1.12
CA ASP A 73 19.03 -3.13 0.22
C ASP A 73 19.92 -4.11 1.00
N GLU A 74 21.13 -3.69 1.35
CA GLU A 74 22.08 -4.47 2.15
C GLU A 74 21.49 -4.92 3.49
N LEU A 75 20.56 -4.13 4.05
CA LEU A 75 19.92 -4.48 5.31
C LEU A 75 18.99 -5.69 5.15
N LEU A 76 18.30 -5.80 4.01
CA LEU A 76 17.41 -6.93 3.72
C LEU A 76 18.21 -8.21 3.42
N LEU A 77 19.48 -8.12 3.02
CA LEU A 77 20.35 -9.30 2.87
C LEU A 77 20.60 -10.03 4.20
N LYS A 78 20.44 -9.33 5.33
CA LYS A 78 20.54 -9.91 6.68
C LYS A 78 19.28 -10.66 7.10
N ALA A 79 18.16 -10.48 6.40
CA ALA A 79 16.91 -11.15 6.73
C ALA A 79 16.98 -12.65 6.38
N PRO A 80 16.39 -13.55 7.21
CA PRO A 80 16.24 -14.95 6.83
C PRO A 80 15.50 -15.09 5.51
N LYS A 81 16.02 -15.94 4.61
CA LYS A 81 15.48 -16.12 3.25
C LYS A 81 14.03 -16.59 3.28
N GLU A 82 13.70 -17.46 4.23
CA GLU A 82 12.35 -17.97 4.45
C GLU A 82 11.38 -16.84 4.79
N ARG A 83 11.82 -15.85 5.59
CA ARG A 83 11.01 -14.69 5.94
C ARG A 83 10.75 -13.82 4.71
N LEU A 84 11.78 -13.54 3.91
CA LEU A 84 11.63 -12.79 2.66
C LEU A 84 10.66 -13.50 1.70
N PHE A 85 10.77 -14.82 1.57
CA PHE A 85 9.87 -15.62 0.75
C PHE A 85 8.41 -15.52 1.24
N MET A 86 8.18 -15.59 2.56
CA MET A 86 6.85 -15.43 3.14
C MET A 86 6.26 -14.02 2.90
N ASN A 87 7.08 -12.98 2.99
CA ASN A 87 6.63 -11.62 2.68
C ASN A 87 6.23 -11.50 1.20
N MET A 88 7.03 -12.05 0.28
CA MET A 88 6.71 -12.08 -1.14
C MET A 88 5.42 -12.85 -1.45
N LEU A 89 5.19 -13.99 -0.77
CA LEU A 89 3.93 -14.72 -0.86
C LEU A 89 2.73 -13.88 -0.38
N GLY A 90 2.91 -13.09 0.68
CA GLY A 90 1.89 -12.15 1.17
C GLY A 90 1.54 -11.09 0.12
N ILE A 91 2.55 -10.49 -0.50
CA ILE A 91 2.39 -9.48 -1.55
C ILE A 91 1.69 -10.07 -2.77
N LEU A 92 2.13 -11.23 -3.27
CA LEU A 92 1.54 -11.89 -4.44
C LEU A 92 0.08 -12.27 -4.21
N ARG A 93 -0.28 -12.73 -3.00
CA ARG A 93 -1.67 -13.04 -2.65
C ARG A 93 -2.55 -11.80 -2.65
N ALA A 94 -2.08 -10.69 -2.07
CA ALA A 94 -2.81 -9.44 -2.10
C ALA A 94 -2.99 -8.94 -3.54
N PHE A 95 -1.93 -9.01 -4.35
CA PHE A 95 -1.98 -8.61 -5.75
C PHE A 95 -2.96 -9.44 -6.57
N PHE A 96 -3.00 -10.77 -6.37
CA PHE A 96 -3.94 -11.66 -7.04
C PHE A 96 -5.40 -11.28 -6.76
N ILE A 97 -5.74 -11.00 -5.50
CA ILE A 97 -7.10 -10.61 -5.10
C ILE A 97 -7.47 -9.26 -5.72
N LEU A 98 -6.54 -8.30 -5.73
CA LEU A 98 -6.76 -6.98 -6.33
C LEU A 98 -6.91 -7.02 -7.84
N PHE A 99 -6.17 -7.91 -8.51
CA PHE A 99 -6.23 -8.06 -9.96
C PHE A 99 -7.54 -8.70 -10.42
N ASP A 100 -8.11 -9.61 -9.63
CA ASP A 100 -9.36 -10.31 -9.93
C ASP A 100 -10.60 -9.39 -9.78
N SER A 101 -10.51 -8.34 -8.95
CA SER A 101 -11.60 -7.36 -8.79
C SER A 101 -11.66 -6.35 -9.94
N VAL A 102 -12.58 -6.56 -10.89
CA VAL A 102 -12.84 -5.69 -12.05
C VAL A 102 -13.42 -4.31 -11.68
N ASN A 103 -13.84 -4.10 -10.43
CA ASN A 103 -14.37 -2.84 -9.91
C ASN A 103 -13.86 -2.65 -8.46
N PRO A 104 -13.16 -1.55 -8.10
CA PRO A 104 -12.20 -1.56 -6.99
C PRO A 104 -12.82 -1.42 -5.59
N GLU A 105 -14.14 -1.41 -5.43
CA GLU A 105 -14.75 -1.45 -4.09
C GLU A 105 -14.66 -2.85 -3.47
N LEU A 106 -13.50 -3.13 -2.90
CA LEU A 106 -13.30 -4.29 -2.04
C LEU A 106 -14.15 -4.15 -0.78
N ASP A 107 -14.92 -5.19 -0.47
CA ASP A 107 -15.65 -5.24 0.79
C ASP A 107 -14.70 -5.26 2.00
N ASP A 108 -15.23 -4.92 3.17
CA ASP A 108 -14.45 -4.80 4.41
C ASP A 108 -13.75 -6.10 4.82
N ASN A 109 -14.31 -7.26 4.48
CA ASN A 109 -13.71 -8.55 4.82
C ASN A 109 -12.47 -8.80 3.95
N ILE A 110 -12.57 -8.53 2.64
CA ILE A 110 -11.45 -8.61 1.72
C ILE A 110 -10.37 -7.60 2.10
N ARG A 111 -10.75 -6.35 2.38
CA ARG A 111 -9.80 -5.32 2.82
C ARG A 111 -9.12 -5.71 4.13
N SER A 112 -9.85 -6.24 5.09
CA SER A 112 -9.27 -6.73 6.35
C SER A 112 -8.29 -7.88 6.13
N TYR A 113 -8.65 -8.85 5.28
CA TYR A 113 -7.75 -9.95 4.93
C TYR A 113 -6.47 -9.45 4.26
N ILE A 114 -6.58 -8.55 3.27
CA ILE A 114 -5.43 -7.98 2.58
C ILE A 114 -4.56 -7.18 3.56
N SER A 115 -5.17 -6.33 4.40
CA SER A 115 -4.47 -5.53 5.41
C SER A 115 -3.64 -6.42 6.34
N ALA A 116 -4.18 -7.54 6.80
CA ALA A 116 -3.45 -8.49 7.63
C ALA A 116 -2.26 -9.13 6.90
N LYS A 117 -2.44 -9.58 5.65
CA LYS A 117 -1.35 -10.18 4.86
C LYS A 117 -0.25 -9.19 4.52
N LEU A 118 -0.61 -7.96 4.21
CA LEU A 118 0.36 -6.91 3.90
C LEU A 118 1.07 -6.43 5.16
N THR A 119 0.39 -6.36 6.31
CA THR A 119 1.02 -6.03 7.61
C THR A 119 2.17 -6.98 7.91
N ASP A 120 1.94 -8.30 7.81
CA ASP A 120 2.98 -9.30 8.01
C ASP A 120 4.14 -9.14 7.02
N ALA A 121 3.80 -8.81 5.76
CA ALA A 121 4.76 -8.59 4.69
C ALA A 121 5.57 -7.29 4.86
N THR A 122 5.21 -6.38 5.77
CA THR A 122 6.02 -5.18 6.06
C THR A 122 7.26 -5.44 6.90
N TRP A 123 7.47 -6.68 7.34
CA TRP A 123 8.63 -7.06 8.13
C TRP A 123 9.94 -6.87 7.34
N GLY A 124 10.82 -6.00 7.83
CA GLY A 124 12.06 -5.60 7.18
C GLY A 124 11.99 -4.25 6.47
N ILE A 125 10.80 -3.64 6.37
CA ILE A 125 10.61 -2.31 5.80
C ILE A 125 10.11 -1.28 6.83
N ASN A 126 9.36 -1.70 7.84
CA ASN A 126 8.95 -0.80 8.92
C ASN A 126 10.12 -0.50 9.88
N ALA A 127 10.08 0.65 10.56
CA ALA A 127 11.20 1.14 11.37
C ALA A 127 11.64 0.14 12.46
N ASN A 128 10.69 -0.50 13.14
CA ASN A 128 10.96 -1.47 14.20
C ASN A 128 11.77 -2.67 13.71
N THR A 129 11.36 -3.27 12.60
CA THR A 129 12.02 -4.46 12.05
C THR A 129 13.33 -4.12 11.34
N ARG A 130 13.44 -2.93 10.74
CA ARG A 130 14.73 -2.42 10.23
C ARG A 130 15.73 -2.20 11.36
N ASN A 131 15.30 -1.60 12.47
CA ASN A 131 16.12 -1.43 13.68
C ASN A 131 16.53 -2.76 14.31
N TYR A 132 15.76 -3.83 14.08
CA TYR A 132 16.15 -5.18 14.47
C TYR A 132 17.23 -5.74 13.54
N LEU A 133 17.06 -5.62 12.22
CA LEU A 133 18.04 -6.07 11.22
C LEU A 133 19.39 -5.37 11.36
N THR A 134 19.43 -4.09 11.77
CA THR A 134 20.69 -3.37 11.99
C THR A 134 21.51 -3.95 13.13
N LYS A 135 20.84 -4.57 14.12
CA LYS A 135 21.47 -5.20 15.29
C LYS A 135 21.86 -6.65 15.06
N MET A 136 21.43 -7.26 13.96
CA MET A 136 21.87 -8.61 13.59
C MET A 136 23.35 -8.59 13.21
N LYS A 137 24.12 -9.41 13.92
CA LYS A 137 25.51 -9.71 13.57
C LYS A 137 25.51 -10.58 12.30
N GLU A 138 26.51 -10.38 11.45
CA GLU A 138 26.75 -11.19 10.25
C GLU A 138 26.91 -12.68 10.58
#